data_AF-A0A3S1T5Y3-F1
#
_entry.id   AF-A0A3S1T5Y3-F1
#
_cell.length_a   1.000
_cell.length_b   1.000
_cell.length_c   1.000
_cell.angle_alpha   90.00
_cell.angle_beta   90.00
_cell.angle_gamma   90.00
#
_symmetry.space_group_name_H-M   'P 1'
#
loop_
_entity.id
_entity.type
_entity.pdbx_description
1 polymer ?
#
loop_
_entity_poly.entity_id
_entity_poly.type
_entity_poly.pdbx_seq_one_letter_code
_entity_poly.pdbx_strand_id
1 'polypeptide(L)'
;MSFDPVFTLGTIAAAALIALGVSNAIDGATPSRVPAAVAKLVALAPGSLENPQPGEFLRDNHPVPAPVAKETIDTPLEIMKFQVTASDYDLCVSDGACKP
;
A
#
# COMPACT_ATOMS: atom_id res chain seq x y z
N MET A 1 -24.34 49.54 -1.81
CA MET A 1 -23.26 48.93 -1.00
C MET A 1 -22.26 48.36 -1.98
N SER A 2 -21.06 48.94 -2.07
CA SER A 2 -20.02 48.49 -3.01
C SER A 2 -19.33 47.29 -2.39
N PHE A 3 -19.49 46.11 -2.98
CA PHE A 3 -18.76 44.92 -2.54
C PHE A 3 -17.31 45.04 -3.01
N ASP A 4 -16.37 45.04 -2.06
CA ASP A 4 -14.95 45.14 -2.34
C ASP A 4 -14.48 43.82 -3.02
N PRO A 5 -14.10 43.84 -4.30
CA PRO A 5 -13.88 42.63 -5.10
C PRO A 5 -12.77 41.73 -4.53
N VAL A 6 -11.84 42.30 -3.76
CA VAL A 6 -10.77 41.56 -3.10
C VAL A 6 -11.31 40.67 -1.98
N PHE A 7 -12.31 41.16 -1.24
CA PHE A 7 -12.93 40.40 -0.15
C PHE A 7 -13.78 39.25 -0.70
N THR A 8 -14.53 39.49 -1.79
CA THR A 8 -15.35 38.47 -2.44
C THR A 8 -14.48 37.35 -3.03
N LEU A 9 -13.39 37.68 -3.72
CA LEU A 9 -12.48 36.67 -4.28
C LEU A 9 -11.77 35.86 -3.18
N GLY A 10 -11.36 36.52 -2.09
CA GLY A 10 -10.73 35.84 -0.94
C GLY A 10 -11.66 34.82 -0.25
N THR A 11 -12.93 35.19 -0.05
CA THR A 11 -13.91 34.28 0.57
C THR A 11 -14.24 33.06 -0.29
N ILE A 12 -14.32 33.23 -1.62
CA ILE A 12 -14.56 32.13 -2.55
C ILE A 12 -13.38 31.15 -2.56
N ALA A 13 -12.15 31.67 -2.58
CA ALA A 13 -10.95 30.83 -2.54
C ALA A 13 -10.85 30.03 -1.23
N ALA A 14 -11.14 30.65 -0.09
CA ALA A 14 -11.16 29.97 1.20
C ALA A 14 -12.25 28.88 1.28
N ALA A 15 -13.46 29.18 0.81
CA ALA A 15 -14.56 28.20 0.77
C ALA A 15 -14.23 27.01 -0.15
N ALA A 16 -13.58 27.25 -1.29
CA ALA A 16 -13.14 26.20 -2.20
C ALA A 16 -12.09 25.28 -1.55
N LEU A 17 -11.09 25.84 -0.86
CA LEU A 17 -10.07 25.06 -0.15
C LEU A 17 -10.66 24.22 0.99
N ILE A 18 -11.61 24.77 1.74
CA ILE A 18 -12.32 24.04 2.80
C ILE A 18 -13.14 22.89 2.20
N ALA A 19 -13.88 23.14 1.11
CA ALA A 19 -14.66 22.10 0.43
C ALA A 19 -13.78 20.96 -0.12
N LEU A 20 -12.65 21.29 -0.74
CA LEU A 20 -11.67 20.30 -1.23
C LEU A 20 -11.04 19.49 -0.08
N GLY A 21 -10.76 20.13 1.06
CA GLY A 21 -10.23 19.45 2.24
C GLY A 21 -11.22 18.47 2.88
N VAL A 22 -12.50 18.84 2.96
CA VAL A 22 -13.56 18.00 3.54
C VAL A 22 -13.89 16.79 2.67
N SER A 23 -13.89 16.92 1.34
CA SER A 23 -14.16 15.80 0.43
C SER A 23 -13.19 14.63 0.60
N ASN A 24 -11.90 14.92 0.87
CA ASN A 24 -10.90 13.87 1.13
C ASN A 24 -11.08 13.19 2.49
N ALA A 25 -11.72 13.86 3.46
CA ALA A 25 -11.96 13.31 4.79
C ALA A 25 -13.21 12.41 4.85
N ILE A 26 -14.21 12.65 3.98
CA ILE A 26 -15.45 11.86 3.96
C ILE A 26 -15.32 10.55 3.17
N ASP A 27 -14.43 10.47 2.18
CA ASP A 27 -14.18 9.21 1.44
C ASP A 27 -13.54 8.13 2.34
N GLY A 28 -12.93 8.51 3.47
CA GLY A 28 -12.46 7.58 4.51
C GLY A 28 -13.54 7.13 5.51
N ALA A 29 -14.74 7.71 5.49
CA ALA A 29 -15.72 7.58 6.57
C ALA A 29 -16.86 6.58 6.32
N THR A 30 -16.93 5.96 5.14
CA THR A 30 -17.89 4.87 4.90
C THR A 30 -17.17 3.55 4.66
N PRO A 31 -16.98 2.72 5.70
CA PRO A 31 -16.70 1.32 5.48
C PRO A 31 -17.98 0.70 4.91
N SER A 32 -18.17 0.83 3.59
CA SER A 32 -19.05 -0.09 2.89
C SER A 32 -18.47 -1.47 3.18
N ARG A 33 -19.16 -2.25 4.02
CA ARG A 33 -18.80 -3.64 4.30
C ARG A 33 -19.13 -4.47 3.07
N VAL A 34 -18.42 -4.19 1.98
CA VAL A 34 -18.25 -5.13 0.88
C VAL A 34 -17.63 -6.36 1.54
N PRO A 35 -18.19 -7.57 1.35
CA PRO A 35 -17.55 -8.78 1.81
C PRO A 35 -16.12 -8.74 1.32
N ALA A 36 -15.15 -8.75 2.25
CA ALA A 36 -13.74 -8.71 1.92
C ALA A 36 -13.52 -9.73 0.81
N ALA A 37 -13.14 -9.26 -0.37
CA ALA A 37 -12.91 -10.15 -1.49
C ALA A 37 -11.87 -11.14 -0.98
N VAL A 38 -12.25 -12.43 -0.85
CA VAL A 38 -11.39 -13.45 -0.29
C VAL A 38 -10.03 -13.31 -0.96
N ALA A 39 -9.01 -13.02 -0.15
CA ALA A 39 -7.67 -12.74 -0.64
C ALA A 39 -7.31 -13.80 -1.67
N LYS A 40 -7.16 -13.39 -2.93
CA LYS A 40 -7.01 -14.35 -4.02
C LYS A 40 -5.65 -14.99 -3.90
N LEU A 41 -5.60 -16.23 -3.40
CA LEU A 41 -4.38 -17.01 -3.34
C LEU A 41 -4.07 -17.66 -4.69
N VAL A 42 -2.78 -17.88 -4.94
CA VAL A 42 -2.27 -18.73 -6.03
C VAL A 42 -1.32 -19.76 -5.43
N ALA A 43 -1.43 -20.99 -5.92
CA ALA A 43 -0.51 -22.06 -5.59
C ALA A 43 0.72 -22.00 -6.51
N LEU A 44 1.90 -22.00 -5.90
CA LEU A 44 3.18 -22.20 -6.56
C LEU A 44 3.60 -23.66 -6.36
N ALA A 45 3.98 -24.31 -7.45
CA ALA A 45 4.52 -25.67 -7.38
C ALA A 45 5.90 -25.68 -6.69
N PRO A 46 6.31 -26.82 -6.09
CA PRO A 46 7.69 -27.03 -5.66
C PRO A 46 8.67 -26.75 -6.80
N GLY A 47 9.85 -26.28 -6.45
CA GLY A 47 10.87 -25.95 -7.45
C GLY A 47 12.13 -25.38 -6.84
N SER A 48 13.11 -25.11 -7.69
CA SER A 48 14.33 -24.41 -7.31
C SER A 48 14.47 -23.10 -8.08
N LEU A 49 15.05 -22.10 -7.43
CA LEU A 49 15.40 -20.83 -8.06
C LEU A 49 16.81 -20.40 -7.65
N GLU A 50 17.43 -19.64 -8.53
CA GLU A 50 18.70 -18.97 -8.27
C GLU A 50 18.39 -17.65 -7.54
N ASN A 51 18.75 -17.56 -6.27
CA ASN A 51 18.45 -16.42 -5.40
C ASN A 51 19.74 -15.70 -4.99
N PRO A 52 19.88 -14.39 -5.28
CA PRO A 52 20.97 -13.60 -4.72
C PRO A 52 20.94 -13.64 -3.20
N GLN A 53 22.08 -13.88 -2.57
CA GLN A 53 22.18 -13.90 -1.11
C GLN A 53 21.86 -12.51 -0.53
N PRO A 54 21.18 -12.43 0.63
CA PRO A 54 20.87 -11.16 1.25
C PRO A 54 22.13 -10.52 1.86
N GLY A 55 22.28 -9.21 1.69
CA GLY A 55 23.34 -8.43 2.32
C GLY A 55 24.10 -7.50 1.37
N GLU A 56 25.10 -6.83 1.91
CA GLU A 56 26.07 -6.04 1.14
C GLU A 56 27.30 -6.90 0.84
N PHE A 57 27.74 -6.88 -0.41
CA PHE A 57 28.92 -7.63 -0.86
C PHE A 57 29.92 -6.67 -1.46
N LEU A 58 31.16 -6.72 -0.95
CA LEU A 58 32.26 -5.89 -1.40
C LEU A 58 33.38 -6.77 -1.96
N ARG A 59 34.04 -6.28 -3.01
CA ARG A 59 35.35 -6.75 -3.46
C ARG A 59 36.28 -5.56 -3.51
N ASP A 60 37.41 -5.64 -2.80
CA ASP A 60 38.38 -4.53 -2.72
C ASP A 60 37.73 -3.20 -2.28
N ASN A 61 36.79 -3.25 -1.32
CA ASN A 61 35.97 -2.11 -0.86
C ASN A 61 35.04 -1.47 -1.89
N HIS A 62 34.75 -2.16 -3.00
CA HIS A 62 33.78 -1.73 -4.00
C HIS A 62 32.54 -2.63 -3.99
N PRO A 63 31.32 -2.07 -4.10
CA PRO A 63 30.09 -2.86 -4.22
C PRO A 63 30.15 -3.83 -5.40
N VAL A 64 29.81 -5.08 -5.15
CA VAL A 64 29.68 -6.12 -6.17
C VAL A 64 28.33 -6.81 -6.09
N PRO A 65 27.85 -7.45 -7.18
CA PRO A 65 26.66 -8.27 -7.14
C PRO A 65 26.77 -9.36 -6.06
N ALA A 66 25.65 -9.63 -5.39
CA ALA A 66 25.59 -10.71 -4.42
C ALA A 66 25.90 -12.07 -5.08
N PRO A 67 26.64 -12.96 -4.40
CA PRO A 67 26.70 -14.37 -4.78
C PRO A 67 25.29 -14.94 -4.92
N VAL A 68 25.08 -15.74 -5.95
CA VAL A 68 23.80 -16.39 -6.21
C VAL A 68 23.85 -17.79 -5.63
N ALA A 69 22.84 -18.16 -4.85
CA ALA A 69 22.67 -19.51 -4.33
C ALA A 69 21.40 -20.14 -4.88
N LYS A 70 21.43 -21.45 -5.10
CA LYS A 70 20.26 -22.20 -5.49
C LYS A 70 19.41 -22.55 -4.27
N GLU A 71 18.23 -21.96 -4.19
CA GLU A 71 17.24 -22.25 -3.15
C GLU A 71 16.24 -23.27 -3.68
N THR A 72 15.85 -24.25 -2.84
CA THR A 72 14.85 -25.26 -3.20
C THR A 72 13.68 -25.20 -2.22
N ILE A 73 12.48 -25.20 -2.79
CA ILE A 73 11.21 -25.22 -2.07
C ILE A 73 10.58 -26.57 -2.36
N ASP A 74 10.57 -27.45 -1.35
CA ASP A 74 10.17 -28.86 -1.51
C ASP A 74 8.65 -29.08 -1.53
N THR A 75 7.88 -28.12 -1.01
CA THR A 75 6.43 -28.23 -0.89
C THR A 75 5.71 -27.09 -1.62
N PRO A 76 4.50 -27.31 -2.15
CA PRO A 76 3.72 -26.23 -2.75
C PRO A 76 3.54 -25.07 -1.76
N LEU A 77 3.59 -23.84 -2.26
CA LEU A 77 3.34 -22.64 -1.46
C LEU A 77 2.08 -21.94 -1.95
N GLU A 78 1.27 -21.43 -1.04
CA GLU A 78 0.18 -20.53 -1.37
C GLU A 78 0.58 -19.10 -1.03
N ILE A 79 0.47 -18.20 -2.00
CA ILE A 79 0.77 -16.78 -1.80
C ILE A 79 -0.39 -15.92 -2.29
N MET A 80 -0.50 -14.70 -1.77
CA MET A 80 -1.45 -13.73 -2.31
C MET A 80 -1.08 -13.37 -3.75
N LYS A 81 -2.06 -13.46 -4.66
CA LYS A 81 -1.90 -13.07 -6.06
C LYS A 81 -1.65 -11.57 -6.20
N PHE A 82 -2.23 -10.78 -5.31
CA PHE A 82 -2.13 -9.34 -5.28
C PHE A 82 -1.62 -8.91 -3.92
N GLN A 83 -0.94 -7.76 -3.87
CA GLN A 83 -0.55 -7.15 -2.59
C GLN A 83 -1.80 -6.84 -1.75
N VAL A 84 -1.64 -6.84 -0.42
CA VAL A 84 -2.70 -6.42 0.49
C VAL A 84 -3.06 -4.96 0.17
N THR A 85 -4.35 -4.70 -0.06
CA THR A 85 -4.81 -3.34 -0.36
C THR A 85 -4.90 -2.50 0.91
N ALA A 86 -4.92 -1.18 0.77
CA ALA A 86 -5.14 -0.28 1.90
C ALA A 86 -6.49 -0.59 2.61
N SER A 87 -7.55 -0.82 1.84
CA SER A 87 -8.86 -1.19 2.39
C SER A 87 -8.85 -2.52 3.15
N ASP A 88 -8.10 -3.53 2.67
CA ASP A 88 -7.99 -4.81 3.39
C ASP A 88 -7.20 -4.64 4.69
N TYR A 89 -6.16 -3.79 4.68
CA TYR A 89 -5.40 -3.47 5.88
C TYR A 89 -6.24 -2.68 6.89
N ASP A 90 -6.99 -1.67 6.44
CA ASP A 90 -7.90 -0.88 7.28
C ASP A 90 -8.96 -1.77 7.93
N LEU A 91 -9.51 -2.74 7.18
CA LEU A 91 -10.39 -3.76 7.74
C LEU A 91 -9.69 -4.57 8.83
N CYS A 92 -8.47 -5.06 8.58
CA CYS A 92 -7.68 -5.80 9.58
C CYS A 92 -7.43 -4.98 10.87
N VAL A 93 -7.14 -3.68 10.74
CA VAL A 93 -6.98 -2.78 11.89
C VAL A 93 -8.30 -2.58 12.61
N SER A 94 -9.39 -2.37 11.87
CA SER A 94 -10.74 -2.19 12.45
C SER A 94 -11.25 -3.42 13.19
N ASP A 95 -10.86 -4.62 12.71
CA ASP A 95 -11.12 -5.89 13.36
C ASP A 95 -10.15 -6.19 14.53
N GLY A 96 -9.20 -5.30 14.81
CA GLY A 96 -8.21 -5.42 15.89
C GLY A 96 -7.13 -6.48 15.64
N ALA A 97 -7.03 -6.99 14.42
CA ALA A 97 -6.07 -8.03 14.04
C ALA A 97 -4.71 -7.45 13.58
N CYS A 98 -4.69 -6.19 13.12
CA CYS A 98 -3.47 -5.47 12.72
C CYS A 98 -3.22 -4.23 13.60
N LYS A 99 -1.97 -3.76 13.64
CA LYS A 99 -1.61 -2.49 14.31
C LYS A 99 -1.94 -1.30 13.40
N PRO A 100 -2.47 -0.18 13.93
CA PRO A 100 -2.61 1.05 13.15
C PRO A 100 -1.25 1.66 12.78
#